data_AF-A0A414ASW7-F1
#
_entry.id   AF-A0A414ASW7-F1
#
_cell.length_a   1.000
_cell.length_b   1.000
_cell.length_c   1.000
_cell.angle_alpha   90.00
_cell.angle_beta   90.00
_cell.angle_gamma   90.00
#
_symmetry.space_group_name_H-M   'P 1'
#
loop_
_entity.id
_entity.type
_entity.pdbx_description
1 polymer ?
#
loop_
_entity_poly.entity_id
_entity_poly.type
_entity_poly.pdbx_seq_one_letter_code
_entity_poly.pdbx_strand_id
1 'polypeptide(L)' 'MPKTPQSTLNAISRYNAKSKYIKLKYTPNQMEEYEQIVKHCNDNGLSLQGYIKGLIKADLKKENLQ' A
#
# COMPACT_ATOMS: atom_id res chain seq x y z
N MET A 1 -19.83 -10.79 -20.49
CA MET A 1 -19.31 -10.83 -19.11
C MET A 1 -20.48 -10.69 -18.16
N PRO A 2 -20.68 -11.59 -17.18
CA PRO A 2 -21.73 -11.42 -16.18
C PRO A 2 -21.47 -10.16 -15.35
N LYS A 3 -22.53 -9.37 -15.11
CA LYS A 3 -22.44 -8.17 -14.28
C LYS A 3 -22.20 -8.59 -12.83
N THR A 4 -21.25 -7.95 -12.16
CA THR A 4 -20.99 -8.16 -10.72
C THR A 4 -22.28 -7.96 -9.92
N PRO A 5 -22.66 -8.88 -9.02
CA PRO A 5 -23.91 -8.76 -8.26
C PRO A 5 -23.94 -7.47 -7.42
N GLN A 6 -25.12 -6.83 -7.33
CA GLN A 6 -25.29 -5.59 -6.57
C GLN A 6 -24.90 -5.74 -5.09
N SER A 7 -25.11 -6.91 -4.50
CA SER A 7 -24.68 -7.24 -3.14
C SER A 7 -23.16 -7.15 -2.96
N THR A 8 -22.39 -7.57 -3.97
CA THR A 8 -20.93 -7.51 -3.96
C THR A 8 -20.44 -6.05 -4.04
N LEU A 9 -21.06 -5.23 -4.88
CA LEU A 9 -20.75 -3.80 -4.99
C LEU A 9 -21.02 -3.06 -3.67
N ASN A 10 -22.15 -3.36 -3.02
CA ASN A 10 -22.51 -2.77 -1.73
C ASN A 10 -21.51 -3.16 -0.62
N ALA A 11 -21.02 -4.41 -0.62
CA ALA A 11 -20.01 -4.87 0.33
C ALA A 11 -18.66 -4.15 0.14
N ILE A 12 -18.20 -4.03 -1.11
CA ILE A 12 -16.97 -3.29 -1.47
C ILE A 12 -17.08 -1.83 -1.03
N SER A 13 -18.22 -1.18 -1.32
CA SER A 13 -18.46 0.21 -0.92
C SER A 13 -18.38 0.41 0.60
N ARG A 14 -19.04 -0.45 1.38
CA ARG A 14 -19.00 -0.40 2.85
C ARG A 14 -17.58 -0.62 3.41
N TYR A 15 -16.81 -1.52 2.82
CA TYR A 15 -15.42 -1.77 3.21
C TYR A 15 -14.53 -0.56 2.90
N ASN A 16 -14.66 0.00 1.69
CA ASN A 16 -13.91 1.16 1.25
C ASN A 16 -14.24 2.42 2.07
N ALA A 17 -15.50 2.61 2.47
CA ALA A 17 -15.92 3.71 3.34
C ALA A 17 -15.22 3.69 4.71
N LYS A 18 -14.88 2.50 5.22
CA LYS A 18 -14.14 2.32 6.48
C LYS A 18 -12.62 2.37 6.30
N SER A 19 -12.14 2.25 5.06
CA SER A 19 -10.72 2.20 4.74
C SER A 19 -10.12 3.61 4.72
N LYS A 20 -8.89 3.74 5.21
CA LYS A 20 -8.10 4.98 5.16
C LYS A 20 -6.88 4.77 4.29
N TYR A 21 -6.49 5.81 3.56
CA TYR A 21 -5.41 5.75 2.58
C TYR A 21 -4.31 6.75 2.94
N ILE A 22 -3.07 6.29 2.82
CA ILE A 22 -1.88 7.14 2.75
C ILE A 22 -1.42 7.07 1.31
N LYS A 23 -1.31 8.21 0.64
CA LYS A 23 -0.84 8.29 -0.75
C LYS A 23 0.56 8.89 -0.76
N LEU A 24 1.48 8.20 -1.41
CA LEU A 24 2.84 8.69 -1.67
C LEU A 24 2.91 9.13 -3.12
N LYS A 25 3.32 10.39 -3.35
CA LYS A 25 3.54 10.94 -4.68
C LYS A 25 5.05 11.10 -4.87
N TYR A 26 5.57 10.51 -5.94
CA TYR A 26 6.94 10.74 -6.39
C TYR A 26 6.90 11.73 -7.56
N THR A 27 7.64 12.81 -7.47
CA THR A 27 7.78 13.79 -8.56
C THR A 27 8.83 13.33 -9.58
N PRO A 28 8.94 13.96 -10.77
CA PRO A 28 9.88 13.52 -11.80
C PRO A 28 11.34 13.40 -11.33
N ASN A 29 11.77 14.28 -10.42
CA ASN A 29 13.09 14.24 -9.79
C ASN A 29 13.25 13.15 -8.71
N GLN A 30 12.20 12.41 -8.39
CA GLN A 30 12.19 11.30 -7.42
C GLN A 30 11.85 9.96 -8.10
N MET A 31 11.87 9.90 -9.44
CA MET A 31 11.55 8.66 -10.16
C MET A 31 12.55 7.55 -9.85
N GLU A 32 13.82 7.89 -9.67
CA GLU A 32 14.84 6.91 -9.29
C GLU A 32 14.50 6.24 -7.95
N GLU A 33 14.08 7.02 -6.95
CA GLU A 33 13.64 6.48 -5.65
C GLU A 33 12.46 5.50 -5.81
N TYR A 34 11.47 5.89 -6.62
CA TYR A 34 10.33 5.03 -6.92
C TYR A 34 10.76 3.72 -7.59
N GLU A 35 11.61 3.79 -8.63
CA GLU A 35 12.12 2.64 -9.37
C GLU A 35 12.92 1.70 -8.47
N GLN A 36 13.75 2.24 -7.59
CA GLN A 36 14.51 1.45 -6.62
C GLN A 36 13.58 0.67 -5.67
N ILE A 37 12.51 1.31 -5.17
CA ILE A 37 11.53 0.63 -4.30
C ILE A 37 10.80 -0.48 -5.07
N VAL A 38 10.37 -0.21 -6.31
CA VAL A 38 9.71 -1.21 -7.17
C VAL A 38 10.63 -2.39 -7.44
N LYS A 39 11.88 -2.13 -7.84
CA LYS A 39 12.89 -3.16 -8.09
C LYS A 39 13.11 -4.02 -6.86
N HIS A 40 13.34 -3.40 -5.70
CA HIS A 40 13.53 -4.12 -4.45
C HIS A 40 12.32 -5.02 -4.12
N CYS A 41 11.10 -4.51 -4.29
CA CYS A 41 9.91 -5.30 -4.03
C CYS A 41 9.79 -6.50 -4.99
N ASN A 42 10.07 -6.30 -6.28
CA ASN A 42 10.01 -7.37 -7.28
C ASN A 42 11.07 -8.45 -7.01
N ASP A 43 12.31 -8.04 -6.74
CA ASP A 43 13.43 -8.96 -6.49
C ASP A 43 13.19 -9.83 -5.25
N ASN A 44 12.41 -9.34 -4.28
CA ASN A 44 12.12 -10.03 -3.01
C ASN A 44 10.70 -10.61 -2.92
N GLY A 45 9.90 -10.56 -4.01
CA GLY A 45 8.52 -11.07 -4.02
C GLY A 45 7.58 -10.33 -3.06
N LEU A 46 7.85 -9.05 -2.79
CA LEU A 46 7.08 -8.19 -1.90
C LEU A 46 6.07 -7.35 -2.68
N SER A 47 4.93 -7.05 -2.05
CA SER A 47 4.06 -5.97 -2.54
C SER A 47 4.56 -4.61 -2.05
N LEU A 48 4.48 -3.58 -2.88
CA LEU A 48 4.81 -2.19 -2.49
C LEU A 48 4.09 -1.78 -1.20
N GLN A 49 2.79 -2.06 -1.13
CA GLN A 49 1.97 -1.77 0.05
C GLN A 49 2.46 -2.53 1.28
N GLY A 50 2.77 -3.83 1.14
CA GLY A 50 3.24 -4.66 2.24
C GLY A 50 4.59 -4.19 2.76
N TYR A 51 5.52 -3.89 1.85
CA TYR A 51 6.85 -3.37 2.18
C TYR A 51 6.77 -2.06 2.95
N ILE A 52 6.07 -1.05 2.42
CA ILE A 52 5.95 0.27 3.04
C ILE A 52 5.25 0.19 4.41
N LYS A 53 4.15 -0.57 4.52
CA LYS A 53 3.47 -0.77 5.82
C LYS A 53 4.35 -1.51 6.82
N GLY A 54 5.14 -2.46 6.36
CA GLY A 54 6.09 -3.21 7.19
C GLY A 54 7.17 -2.29 7.78
N LEU A 55 7.76 -1.44 6.95
CA LEU A 55 8.75 -0.45 7.38
C LEU A 55 8.19 0.49 8.44
N ILE A 56 7.05 1.14 8.18
CA ILE A 56 6.41 2.07 9.12
C ILE A 56 6.09 1.36 10.46
N LYS A 57 5.57 0.13 10.41
CA LYS A 57 5.26 -0.63 11.64
C LYS A 57 6.50 -0.99 12.43
N ALA A 58 7.57 -1.40 11.75
CA ALA A 58 8.84 -1.73 12.40
C ALA A 58 9.47 -0.49 13.04
N ASP A 59 9.37 0.65 12.37
CA ASP A 59 9.85 1.94 12.85
C ASP A 59 9.10 2.40 14.11
N LEU A 60 7.77 2.49 14.04
CA LEU A 60 6.93 2.85 15.19
C LEU A 60 7.09 1.90 16.38
N LYS A 61 7.39 0.62 16.13
CA LYS A 61 7.66 -0.34 17.21
C LYS A 61 8.94 -0.01 17.97
N LYS A 62 9.98 0.49 17.28
CA LYS A 62 11.26 0.87 17.93
C LYS A 62 11.06 2.05 18.89
N GLU A 63 10.21 3.01 18.53
CA GLU A 63 9.91 4.17 19.37
C GLU A 63 9.13 3.81 20.64
N ASN A 64 8.26 2.79 20.58
CA ASN A 64 7.48 2.33 21.74
C ASN A 64 8.24 1.39 22.69
N LEU A 65 9.55 1.17 22.45
CA LEU A 65 10.43 0.33 23.26
C LEU A 65 11.50 1.15 24.01
N GLN A 66 11.39 2.49 23.99
CA GLN A 66 12.14 3.43 24.84
C GLN A 66 11.26 3.91 26.01
#